data_AF-A0A7X1B881-F1
#
_entry.id   AF-A0A7X1B881-F1
#
_cell.length_a   1.000
_cell.length_b   1.000
_cell.length_c   1.000
_cell.angle_alpha   90.00
_cell.angle_beta   90.00
_cell.angle_gamma   90.00
#
_symmetry.space_group_name_H-M   'P 1'
#
loop_
_entity.id
_entity.type
_entity.pdbx_description
1 polymer ?
#
loop_
_entity_poly.entity_id
_entity_poly.type
_entity_poly.pdbx_seq_one_letter_code
_entity_poly.pdbx_strand_id
1 'polypeptide(L)'
;MTTKKKETIASFEEGLEKLEKLVSEMEDSKLPLDKLITHYETGNKLLAQCDLKLKEAEKKIEILKAKTESGPQFEPLDEKQ
;
A
#
# COMPACT_ATOMS: atom_id res chain seq x y z
N MET A 1 31.21 -4.80 3.57
CA MET A 1 30.05 -4.01 4.03
C MET A 1 28.95 -4.19 3.00
N THR A 2 27.94 -5.01 3.27
CA THR A 2 26.87 -5.30 2.30
C THR A 2 25.57 -4.80 2.90
N THR A 3 25.24 -3.56 2.57
CA THR A 3 24.01 -2.86 2.95
C THR A 3 22.80 -3.63 2.39
N LYS A 4 22.06 -4.32 3.26
CA LYS A 4 20.74 -4.89 2.94
C LYS A 4 19.79 -3.75 2.58
N LYS A 5 19.58 -3.54 1.28
CA LYS A 5 18.59 -2.60 0.74
C LYS A 5 17.21 -3.04 1.23
N LYS A 6 16.56 -2.19 2.03
CA LYS A 6 15.17 -2.40 2.48
C LYS A 6 14.29 -2.40 1.22
N GLU A 7 13.82 -3.56 0.81
CA GLU A 7 12.93 -3.70 -0.37
C GLU A 7 11.56 -3.14 -0.02
N THR A 8 11.41 -1.84 -0.24
CA THR A 8 10.12 -1.13 -0.21
C THR A 8 9.55 -1.03 -1.61
N ILE A 9 8.27 -1.34 -1.79
CA ILE A 9 7.57 -1.23 -3.08
C ILE A 9 7.35 0.24 -3.44
N ALA A 10 7.60 0.61 -4.69
CA ALA A 10 7.43 2.00 -5.14
C ALA A 10 5.96 2.39 -5.37
N SER A 11 5.16 1.45 -5.89
CA SER A 11 3.71 1.60 -6.10
C SER A 11 2.95 0.34 -5.66
N PHE A 12 1.62 0.44 -5.62
CA PHE A 12 0.75 -0.70 -5.34
C PHE A 12 0.86 -1.76 -6.44
N GLU A 13 0.87 -1.34 -7.71
CA GLU A 13 0.97 -2.19 -8.90
C GLU A 13 2.28 -2.99 -8.88
N GLU A 14 3.40 -2.35 -8.53
CA GLU A 14 4.69 -3.04 -8.37
C GLU A 14 4.65 -4.08 -7.25
N GLY A 15 3.98 -3.77 -6.14
CA GLY A 15 3.81 -4.71 -5.03
C GLY A 15 2.96 -5.91 -5.41
N LEU A 16 1.90 -5.67 -6.18
CA LEU A 16 1.02 -6.71 -6.71
C LEU A 16 1.74 -7.63 -7.68
N GLU A 17 2.48 -7.08 -8.65
CA GLU A 17 3.27 -7.86 -9.60
C GLU A 17 4.31 -8.75 -8.88
N LYS A 18 4.97 -8.21 -7.86
CA LYS A 18 5.91 -8.98 -7.03
C LYS A 18 5.22 -10.10 -6.26
N LEU A 19 4.02 -9.85 -5.73
CA LEU A 19 3.23 -10.88 -5.03
C LEU A 19 2.79 -11.99 -6.00
N GLU A 20 2.29 -11.64 -7.18
CA GLU A 20 1.90 -12.61 -8.22
C GLU A 20 3.06 -13.50 -8.63
N LYS A 21 4.24 -12.90 -8.86
CA LYS A 21 5.45 -13.65 -9.17
C LYS A 21 5.85 -14.59 -8.04
N LEU A 22 5.81 -14.11 -6.79
CA LEU A 22 6.17 -14.89 -5.63
C LEU A 22 5.21 -16.07 -5.42
N VAL A 23 3.90 -15.86 -5.63
CA VAL A 23 2.91 -16.94 -5.59
C VAL A 23 3.18 -17.97 -6.69
N SER A 24 3.47 -17.52 -7.92
CA SER A 24 3.81 -18.42 -9.03
C SER A 24 5.07 -19.26 -8.73
N GLU A 25 6.08 -18.68 -8.06
CA GLU A 25 7.27 -19.41 -7.61
C GLU A 25 6.96 -20.42 -6.49
N MET A 26 6.00 -20.11 -5.60
CA MET A 26 5.54 -21.00 -4.52
C MET A 26 4.71 -22.18 -5.01
N GLU A 27 4.07 -22.07 -6.18
CA GLU A 27 3.29 -23.15 -6.79
C GLU A 27 4.16 -24.25 -7.44
N ASP A 28 5.46 -24.00 -7.62
CA ASP A 28 6.38 -25.01 -8.13
C ASP A 28 6.58 -26.13 -7.11
N SER A 29 6.16 -27.35 -7.46
CA SER A 29 6.29 -28.56 -6.63
C SER A 29 7.74 -28.95 -6.31
N LYS A 30 8.73 -28.34 -6.97
CA LYS A 30 10.17 -28.55 -6.73
C LYS A 30 10.77 -27.52 -5.78
N LEU A 31 10.00 -26.56 -5.27
CA LEU A 31 10.51 -25.54 -4.37
C LEU A 31 10.92 -26.16 -3.02
N PRO A 32 12.18 -25.99 -2.58
CA PRO A 32 12.60 -26.47 -1.27
C PRO A 32 11.84 -25.79 -0.13
N LEU A 33 11.60 -26.51 0.97
CA LEU A 33 10.86 -26.00 2.12
C LEU A 33 11.43 -24.68 2.69
N ASP A 34 12.76 -24.58 2.80
CA ASP A 34 13.42 -23.34 3.28
C ASP A 34 13.13 -22.14 2.37
N LYS A 35 13.02 -22.38 1.07
CA LYS A 35 12.66 -21.35 0.09
C LYS A 35 11.20 -20.97 0.19
N LEU A 36 10.31 -21.95 0.40
CA LEU A 36 8.89 -21.70 0.63
C LEU A 36 8.66 -20.81 1.86
N ILE A 37 9.36 -21.07 2.97
CA ILE A 37 9.30 -20.22 4.19
C ILE A 37 9.80 -18.81 3.87
N THR A 38 10.92 -18.69 3.16
CA THR A 38 11.48 -17.38 2.77
C THR A 38 10.54 -16.58 1.87
N HIS A 39 9.89 -17.24 0.91
CA HIS A 39 8.89 -16.62 0.04
C HIS A 39 7.67 -16.21 0.84
N TYR A 40 7.16 -17.06 1.73
CA TYR A 40 6.05 -16.72 2.61
C TYR A 40 6.33 -15.48 3.49
N GLU A 41 7.51 -15.39 4.11
CA GLU A 41 7.89 -14.19 4.87
C GLU A 41 7.97 -12.93 4.00
N THR A 42 8.50 -13.08 2.79
CA THR A 42 8.62 -11.97 1.84
C THR A 42 7.25 -11.52 1.35
N GLY A 43 6.37 -12.47 1.03
CA GLY A 43 4.98 -12.23 0.64
C GLY A 43 4.21 -11.46 1.72
N ASN A 44 4.32 -11.86 2.99
CA ASN A 44 3.69 -11.13 4.10
C ASN A 44 4.19 -9.68 4.21
N LYS A 45 5.49 -9.44 4.01
CA LYS A 45 6.05 -8.07 4.01
C LYS A 45 5.56 -7.25 2.83
N LEU A 46 5.40 -7.84 1.65
CA LEU A 46 4.85 -7.18 0.48
C LEU A 46 3.36 -6.86 0.66
N LEU A 47 2.59 -7.80 1.20
CA LEU A 47 1.17 -7.63 1.50
C LEU A 47 0.94 -6.47 2.47
N ALA A 48 1.70 -6.42 3.57
CA ALA A 48 1.62 -5.32 4.53
C ALA A 48 1.93 -3.95 3.89
N GLN A 49 2.83 -3.90 2.91
CA GLN A 49 3.13 -2.66 2.19
C GLN A 49 2.01 -2.27 1.22
N CYS A 50 1.40 -3.24 0.55
CA CYS A 50 0.26 -3.01 -0.33
C CYS A 50 -0.93 -2.45 0.47
N ASP A 51 -1.22 -3.02 1.64
CA ASP A 51 -2.27 -2.53 2.56
C ASP A 51 -2.03 -1.09 2.99
N LEU A 52 -0.77 -0.73 3.28
CA LEU A 52 -0.43 0.65 3.63
C LEU A 52 -0.71 1.61 2.47
N LYS A 53 -0.36 1.23 1.24
CA LYS A 53 -0.64 2.04 0.04
C LYS A 53 -2.13 2.22 -0.21
N LEU A 54 -2.92 1.16 -0.02
CA LEU A 54 -4.38 1.24 -0.14
C LEU A 54 -4.97 2.18 0.92
N LYS A 55 -4.53 2.07 2.17
CA LYS A 55 -4.97 2.98 3.26
C LYS A 55 -4.60 4.44 2.99
N GLU A 56 -3.40 4.69 2.46
CA GLU A 56 -2.98 6.04 2.05
C GLU A 56 -3.89 6.60 0.96
N ALA A 57 -4.25 5.79 -0.03
CA ALA A 57 -5.15 6.17 -1.11
C ALA A 57 -6.59 6.43 -0.61
N GLU A 58 -7.12 5.54 0.24
CA GLU A 58 -8.44 5.69 0.86
C GLU A 58 -8.53 6.99 1.66
N LYS A 59 -7.57 7.23 2.55
CA LYS A 59 -7.51 8.47 3.34
C LYS A 59 -7.46 9.72 2.46
N LYS A 60 -6.72 9.67 1.34
CA LYS A 60 -6.65 10.79 0.40
C LYS A 60 -8.00 11.04 -0.26
N ILE A 61 -8.73 9.99 -0.62
CA ILE A 61 -10.09 10.10 -1.18
C ILE A 61 -11.05 10.68 -0.13
N GLU A 62 -11.00 10.23 1.11
CA GLU A 62 -11.82 10.77 2.20
C GLU A 62 -11.59 12.27 2.41
N ILE A 63 -10.33 12.72 2.44
CA ILE A 63 -9.99 14.14 2.55
C ILE A 63 -10.54 14.94 1.37
N LEU A 64 -10.46 14.41 0.15
CA LEU A 64 -10.99 15.07 -1.04
C LEU A 64 -12.52 15.17 -0.99
N LYS A 65 -13.21 14.09 -0.57
CA LYS A 65 -14.67 14.09 -0.38
C LYS A 65 -15.10 15.13 0.66
N ALA A 66 -14.43 15.14 1.82
CA ALA A 66 -14.70 16.12 2.86
C ALA A 66 -14.55 17.55 2.34
N LYS A 67 -13.51 17.86 1.55
CA LYS A 67 -13.32 19.18 0.92
C LYS A 67 -14.38 19.53 -0.13
N THR A 68 -14.99 18.54 -0.80
CA THR A 68 -16.05 18.78 -1.78
C THR A 68 -17.43 18.91 -1.13
N GLU A 69 -17.68 18.22 -0.03
CA GLU A 69 -18.94 18.29 0.74
C GLU A 69 -18.99 19.51 1.65
N SER A 70 -17.84 19.94 2.19
CA SER A 70 -17.67 21.30 2.70
C SER A 70 -17.40 22.25 1.53
N GLY A 71 -18.47 22.61 0.80
CA GLY A 71 -18.45 23.78 -0.08
C GLY A 71 -17.91 25.01 0.68
N PRO A 72 -17.47 26.09 -0.03
CA PRO A 72 -16.84 27.25 0.61
C PRO A 72 -17.69 27.66 1.81
N GLN A 73 -17.07 27.57 2.99
CA GLN A 73 -17.68 27.99 4.23
C GLN A 73 -17.87 29.50 4.08
N PHE A 74 -19.05 29.92 3.63
CA PHE A 74 -19.49 31.29 3.76
C PHE A 74 -19.56 31.53 5.27
N GLU A 75 -18.50 32.11 5.82
CA GLU A 75 -18.60 32.82 7.08
C GLU A 75 -19.71 33.85 6.88
N PRO A 76 -20.79 33.83 7.70
CA PRO A 76 -21.69 34.96 7.75
C PRO A 76 -20.81 36.15 8.10
N LEU A 77 -20.70 37.12 7.19
CA LEU A 77 -20.16 38.41 7.54
C LEU A 77 -21.10 38.94 8.63
N ASP A 78 -20.63 38.96 9.88
CA ASP A 78 -21.29 39.64 10.98
C ASP A 78 -21.47 41.10 10.56
N GLU A 79 -22.66 41.37 10.04
CA GLU A 79 -23.11 42.69 9.67
C GLU A 79 -23.32 43.43 10.98
N LYS A 80 -22.29 44.18 11.41
CA LYS A 80 -22.43 45.19 12.45
C LYS A 80 -23.59 46.11 12.08
N GLN A 81 -24.68 46.03 12.85
CA GLN A 81 -25.56 47.15 13.15
C GLN A 81 -25.87 47.16 14.65
#